data_AF-A0A938BGU5-F1
#
_entry.id   AF-A0A938BGU5-F1
#
_cell.length_a   1.000
_cell.length_b   1.000
_cell.length_c   1.000
_cell.angle_alpha   90.00
_cell.angle_beta   90.00
_cell.angle_gamma   90.00
#
_symmetry.space_group_name_H-M   'P 1'
#
loop_
_entity.id
_entity.type
_entity.pdbx_description
1 polymer ?
#
loop_
_entity_poly.entity_id
_entity_poly.type
_entity_poly.pdbx_seq_one_letter_code
_entity_poly.pdbx_strand_id
1 'polypeptide(L)'
;MKLKELYGSAIKLGIKHDPRGNKLVKEHLKKQQARYKSLKAEEKKNFDIETLTNPYNDTRILNGDPSLNVRTILCGIDIDVGEILLADTLKRQGEKIDLIMSHHPSGR
;
A
#
# COMPACT_ATOMS: atom_id res chain seq x y z
N MET A 1 4.66 5.77 14.39
CA MET A 1 4.96 4.49 13.70
C MET A 1 5.56 4.84 12.34
N LYS A 2 6.50 4.08 11.79
CA LYS A 2 6.99 4.39 10.43
C LYS A 2 5.94 4.00 9.38
N LEU A 3 5.86 4.74 8.28
CA LEU A 3 4.92 4.45 7.19
C LEU A 3 5.04 3.00 6.69
N LYS A 4 6.27 2.50 6.51
CA LYS A 4 6.52 1.11 6.11
C LYS A 4 5.99 0.07 7.10
N GLU A 5 6.01 0.39 8.39
CA GLU A 5 5.52 -0.52 9.45
C GLU A 5 4.00 -0.54 9.46
N LEU A 6 3.36 0.61 9.26
CA LEU A 6 1.91 0.72 9.12
C LEU A 6 1.43 -0.08 7.91
N TYR A 7 2.04 0.15 6.75
CA TYR A 7 1.73 -0.56 5.52
C TYR A 7 1.95 -2.08 5.64
N GLY A 8 3.09 -2.51 6.18
CA GLY A 8 3.36 -3.92 6.42
C GLY A 8 2.38 -4.56 7.42
N SER A 9 1.92 -3.80 8.42
CA SER A 9 0.92 -4.27 9.38
C SER A 9 -0.45 -4.46 8.73
N ALA A 10 -0.86 -3.54 7.84
CA ALA A 10 -2.10 -3.67 7.07
C ALA A 10 -2.10 -4.93 6.21
N ILE A 11 -1.01 -5.18 5.45
CA ILE A 11 -0.87 -6.40 4.64
C ILE A 11 -0.92 -7.65 5.53
N LYS A 12 -0.15 -7.67 6.62
CA LYS A 12 -0.09 -8.81 7.54
C LYS A 12 -1.45 -9.13 8.16
N LEU A 13 -2.20 -8.10 8.57
CA LEU A 13 -3.56 -8.25 9.10
C LEU A 13 -4.54 -8.73 8.02
N GLY A 14 -4.41 -8.22 6.79
CA GLY A 14 -5.16 -8.70 5.64
C GLY A 14 -4.93 -10.19 5.43
N ILE A 15 -3.68 -10.63 5.33
CA ILE A 15 -3.32 -12.06 5.14
C ILE A 15 -3.88 -12.94 6.27
N LYS A 16 -3.86 -12.44 7.51
CA LYS A 16 -4.36 -13.18 8.68
C LYS A 16 -5.87 -13.43 8.60
N HIS A 17 -6.64 -12.48 8.08
CA HIS A 17 -8.11 -12.54 8.02
C HIS A 17 -8.65 -12.75 6.61
N ASP A 18 -7.79 -13.11 5.67
CA ASP A 18 -8.17 -13.32 4.28
C ASP A 18 -9.20 -14.46 4.17
N PRO A 19 -10.38 -14.23 3.55
CA PRO A 19 -11.42 -15.25 3.44
C PRO A 19 -11.00 -16.45 2.59
N ARG A 20 -10.00 -16.30 1.70
CA ARG A 20 -9.41 -17.41 0.94
C ARG A 20 -8.60 -18.35 1.84
N GLY A 21 -8.18 -17.86 3.01
CA GLY A 21 -7.33 -18.58 3.95
C GLY A 21 -5.84 -18.55 3.61
N ASN A 22 -5.02 -18.72 4.64
CA ASN A 22 -3.56 -18.55 4.59
C ASN A 22 -2.87 -19.44 3.53
N LYS A 23 -3.38 -20.67 3.33
CA LYS A 23 -2.81 -21.61 2.35
C LYS A 23 -2.89 -21.06 0.92
N LEU A 24 -4.07 -20.61 0.50
CA LEU A 24 -4.27 -20.07 -0.86
C LEU A 24 -3.48 -18.79 -1.09
N VAL A 25 -3.41 -17.92 -0.07
CA VAL A 25 -2.58 -16.70 -0.13
C VAL A 25 -1.10 -17.04 -0.34
N LYS A 26 -0.57 -18.00 0.42
CA LYS A 26 0.83 -18.46 0.25
C LYS A 26 1.08 -19.09 -1.12
N GLU A 27 0.14 -19.87 -1.63
CA GLU A 27 0.23 -20.45 -2.98
C GLU A 27 0.23 -19.35 -4.06
N HIS A 28 -0.59 -18.31 -3.90
CA HIS A 28 -0.59 -17.15 -4.79
C HIS A 28 0.77 -16.46 -4.82
N LEU A 29 1.34 -16.14 -3.65
CA LEU A 29 2.66 -15.49 -3.56
C LEU A 29 3.77 -16.37 -4.16
N LYS A 30 3.74 -17.70 -3.92
CA LYS A 30 4.68 -18.63 -4.54
C LYS A 30 4.59 -18.62 -6.07
N LYS A 31 3.37 -18.56 -6.63
CA LYS A 31 3.16 -18.45 -8.08
C LYS A 31 3.76 -17.15 -8.64
N GLN A 32 3.57 -16.02 -7.95
CA GLN A 32 4.19 -14.75 -8.37
C GLN A 32 5.71 -14.82 -8.34
N GLN A 33 6.29 -15.39 -7.29
CA GLN A 33 7.74 -15.59 -7.18
C GLN A 33 8.30 -16.52 -8.26
N ALA A 34 7.60 -17.60 -8.58
CA ALA A 34 8.00 -18.52 -9.65
C ALA A 34 7.95 -17.81 -11.01
N ARG A 35 6.87 -17.07 -11.28
CA ARG A 35 6.73 -16.25 -12.48
C ARG A 35 7.86 -15.24 -12.60
N TYR A 36 8.14 -14.46 -11.56
CA TYR A 36 9.24 -13.50 -11.58
C TYR A 36 10.59 -14.16 -11.88
N LYS A 37 10.84 -15.35 -11.30
CA LYS A 37 12.09 -16.09 -11.57
C LYS A 37 12.20 -16.56 -13.03
N SER A 38 11.10 -16.95 -13.67
CA SER A 38 11.09 -17.44 -15.06
C SER A 38 11.15 -16.34 -16.12
N LEU A 39 10.90 -15.09 -15.76
CA LEU A 39 10.94 -13.96 -16.70
C LEU A 39 12.35 -13.68 -17.21
N LYS A 40 12.45 -13.18 -18.44
CA LYS A 40 13.72 -12.65 -18.98
C LYS A 40 14.09 -11.34 -18.29
N ALA A 41 15.36 -10.94 -18.39
CA ALA A 41 15.86 -9.72 -17.75
C ALA A 41 15.10 -8.45 -18.16
N GLU A 42 14.66 -8.37 -19.43
CA GLU A 42 13.86 -7.26 -19.94
C GLU A 42 12.47 -7.21 -19.30
N GLU A 43 11.81 -8.35 -19.15
CA GLU A 43 10.47 -8.45 -18.57
C GLU A 43 10.49 -8.18 -17.06
N LYS A 44 11.57 -8.58 -16.36
CA LYS A 44 11.74 -8.29 -14.93
C LYS A 44 11.77 -6.80 -14.62
N LYS A 45 12.22 -5.95 -15.56
CA LYS A 45 12.26 -4.48 -15.35
C LYS A 45 10.86 -3.88 -15.17
N ASN A 46 9.84 -4.51 -15.77
CA ASN A 46 8.46 -4.04 -15.72
C ASN A 46 7.60 -4.87 -14.75
N PHE A 47 8.20 -5.80 -14.00
CA PHE A 47 7.47 -6.64 -13.06
C PHE A 47 7.20 -5.88 -11.76
N ASP A 48 5.97 -5.94 -11.26
CA ASP A 48 5.62 -5.37 -9.96
C ASP A 48 6.22 -6.22 -8.83
N ILE A 49 7.37 -5.78 -8.32
CA ILE A 49 8.13 -6.44 -7.24
C ILE A 49 7.30 -6.51 -5.95
N GLU A 50 6.36 -5.60 -5.74
CA GLU A 50 5.50 -5.59 -4.54
C GLU A 50 4.62 -6.85 -4.47
N THR A 51 4.21 -7.39 -5.63
CA THR A 51 3.41 -8.64 -5.71
C THR A 51 4.13 -9.89 -5.19
N LEU A 52 5.45 -9.82 -4.97
CA LEU A 52 6.23 -10.93 -4.43
C LEU A 52 6.00 -11.15 -2.95
N THR A 53 5.54 -10.12 -2.24
CA THR A 53 5.35 -10.09 -0.78
C THR A 53 3.96 -9.60 -0.37
N ASN A 54 3.27 -8.83 -1.22
CA ASN A 54 1.92 -8.35 -1.02
C ASN A 54 0.93 -9.03 -2.00
N PRO A 55 -0.04 -9.83 -1.50
CA PRO A 55 -1.02 -10.50 -2.36
C PRO A 55 -2.18 -9.60 -2.80
N TYR A 56 -2.22 -8.33 -2.37
CA TYR A 56 -3.27 -7.36 -2.66
C TYR A 56 -2.73 -6.29 -3.58
N ASN A 57 -3.17 -6.27 -4.85
CA ASN A 57 -2.64 -5.33 -5.84
C ASN A 57 -3.19 -3.90 -5.67
N ASP A 58 -4.33 -3.78 -5.00
CA ASP A 58 -5.07 -2.55 -4.72
C ASP A 58 -4.57 -1.81 -3.46
N THR A 59 -3.66 -2.40 -2.70
CA THR A 59 -3.12 -1.83 -1.46
C THR A 59 -1.66 -1.41 -1.68
N ARG A 60 -1.38 -0.11 -1.74
CA ARG A 60 -0.03 0.43 -2.04
C ARG A 60 0.27 1.72 -1.25
N ILE A 61 1.56 2.00 -1.07
CA ILE A 61 2.04 3.35 -0.77
C ILE A 61 2.16 4.08 -2.10
N LEU A 62 1.27 5.05 -2.36
CA LEU A 62 1.25 5.80 -3.61
C LEU A 62 2.35 6.87 -3.67
N ASN A 63 2.62 7.53 -2.54
CA ASN A 63 3.61 8.59 -2.43
C ASN A 63 4.11 8.74 -0.99
N GLY A 64 5.34 9.21 -0.84
CA GLY A 64 5.96 9.52 0.45
C GLY A 64 7.11 8.59 0.83
N ASP A 65 7.94 9.04 1.76
CA ASP A 65 9.07 8.26 2.28
C ASP A 65 8.56 7.14 3.20
N PRO A 66 8.85 5.85 2.90
CA PRO A 66 8.50 4.73 3.78
C PRO A 66 9.10 4.84 5.20
N SER A 67 10.14 5.66 5.39
CA SER A 67 10.78 5.92 6.68
C SER A 67 10.07 6.99 7.53
N LEU A 68 9.11 7.72 6.96
CA LEU A 68 8.37 8.80 7.61
C LEU A 68 7.71 8.32 8.90
N ASN A 69 7.88 9.10 9.97
CA ASN A 69 7.19 8.87 11.23
C ASN A 69 5.76 9.44 11.16
N VAL A 70 4.78 8.55 11.09
CA VAL A 70 3.35 8.89 11.09
C VAL A 70 2.82 8.95 12.52
N ARG A 71 2.18 10.07 12.87
CA ARG A 71 1.44 10.28 14.13
C ARG A 71 -0.01 10.70 13.87
N THR A 72 -0.26 11.46 12.81
CA THR A 72 -1.61 11.91 12.43
C THR A 72 -1.96 11.46 11.02
N ILE A 73 -3.21 11.02 10.84
CA ILE A 73 -3.70 10.46 9.58
C ILE A 73 -5.04 11.12 9.25
N LEU A 74 -5.19 11.57 8.01
CA LEU A 74 -6.49 11.85 7.41
C LEU A 74 -6.92 10.61 6.61
N CYS A 75 -8.06 10.01 6.96
CA CYS A 75 -8.54 8.78 6.34
C CYS A 75 -9.89 9.03 5.66
N GLY A 76 -10.09 8.48 4.46
CA GLY A 76 -11.35 8.56 3.73
C GLY A 76 -11.62 7.28 2.93
N ILE A 77 -12.88 7.09 2.53
CA ILE A 77 -13.25 5.99 1.62
C ILE A 77 -12.72 6.33 0.22
N ASP A 78 -13.13 7.48 -0.27
CA ASP A 78 -12.65 8.12 -1.48
C ASP A 78 -11.76 9.29 -1.08
N ILE A 79 -10.52 9.29 -1.57
CA ILE A 79 -9.60 10.42 -1.46
C ILE A 79 -9.27 10.85 -2.89
N ASP A 80 -9.85 11.97 -3.30
CA ASP A 80 -9.57 12.61 -4.57
C ASP A 80 -8.96 14.01 -4.34
N VAL A 81 -8.95 14.83 -5.38
CA VAL A 81 -8.36 16.18 -5.36
C VAL A 81 -8.93 17.03 -4.21
N GLY A 82 -10.23 16.90 -3.92
CA GLY A 82 -10.90 17.66 -2.85
C GLY A 82 -10.31 17.38 -1.46
N GLU A 83 -10.14 16.11 -1.12
CA GLU A 83 -9.62 15.68 0.18
C GLU A 83 -8.13 16.00 0.31
N ILE A 84 -7.38 15.97 -0.80
CA ILE A 84 -5.99 16.42 -0.83
C ILE A 84 -5.89 17.93 -0.55
N LEU A 85 -6.75 18.74 -1.18
CA LEU A 85 -6.80 20.20 -0.94
C LEU A 85 -7.28 20.53 0.48
N LEU A 86 -8.20 19.74 1.03
CA LEU A 86 -8.62 19.84 2.42
C LEU A 86 -7.44 19.57 3.36
N ALA A 87 -6.69 18.48 3.13
CA ALA A 87 -5.52 18.15 3.93
C ALA A 87 -4.46 19.26 3.91
N ASP A 88 -4.20 19.86 2.73
CA ASP A 88 -3.28 21.00 2.61
C ASP A 88 -3.81 22.23 3.36
N THR A 89 -5.11 22.52 3.24
CA THR A 89 -5.76 23.64 3.93
C THR A 89 -5.67 23.50 5.45
N LEU A 90 -6.00 22.33 5.98
CA LEU A 90 -5.89 22.02 7.41
C LEU A 90 -4.44 22.18 7.89
N LYS A 91 -3.46 21.72 7.10
CA LYS A 91 -2.04 21.92 7.40
C LYS A 91 -1.64 23.39 7.49
N ARG A 92 -2.15 24.24 6.57
CA ARG A 92 -1.91 25.69 6.62
C ARG A 92 -2.57 26.37 7.82
N GLN A 93 -3.67 25.80 8.33
CA GLN A 93 -4.37 26.29 9.52
C GLN A 93 -3.73 25.80 10.85
N GLY A 94 -2.64 25.03 10.78
CA GLY A 94 -1.89 24.58 11.94
C GLY A 94 -2.17 23.14 12.36
N GLU A 95 -3.10 22.44 11.68
CA GLU A 95 -3.32 21.02 11.92
C GLU A 95 -2.15 20.19 11.39
N LYS A 96 -1.71 19.20 12.16
CA LYS A 96 -0.66 18.30 11.70
C LYS A 96 -1.29 17.13 10.97
N ILE A 97 -0.98 16.94 9.70
CA ILE A 97 -1.36 15.75 8.91
C ILE A 97 -0.09 15.14 8.30
N ASP A 98 0.31 13.98 8.82
CA ASP A 98 1.51 13.26 8.36
C ASP A 98 1.22 12.32 7.17
N LEU A 99 0.00 11.77 7.10
CA LEU A 99 -0.41 10.78 6.10
C LEU A 99 -1.87 11.00 5.67
N ILE A 100 -2.15 10.78 4.40
CA ILE A 100 -3.51 10.60 3.87
C ILE A 100 -3.67 9.11 3.50
N MET A 101 -4.80 8.51 3.89
CA MET A 101 -5.10 7.10 3.64
C MET A 101 -6.47 7.00 2.95
N SER A 102 -6.50 6.33 1.79
CA SER A 102 -7.71 6.04 1.02
C SER A 102 -8.08 4.57 1.15
N HIS A 103 -9.37 4.26 1.19
CA HIS A 103 -9.86 2.89 1.02
C HIS A 103 -9.82 2.49 -0.46
N HIS A 104 -10.45 3.28 -1.32
CA HIS A 104 -10.43 3.03 -2.74
C HIS A 104 -9.06 3.38 -3.32
N PRO A 105 -8.49 2.51 -4.18
CA PRO A 105 -7.22 2.79 -4.81
C PRO A 105 -7.31 4.02 -5.70
N SER A 106 -6.30 4.88 -5.60
CA SER A 106 -6.06 5.97 -6.54
C SER A 106 -4.69 5.80 -7.19
N GLY A 107 -4.52 6.24 -8.43
CA GLY A 107 -3.28 6.05 -9.19
C GLY A 107 -3.34 4.88 -10.17
N ARG A 108 -2.17 4.34 -10.53
CA ARG A 108 -1.98 3.39 -11.63
C ARG A 108 -1.06 2.25 -11.24
#